data_AF-A0A8B6CGD6-F1
#
_entry.id   AF-A0A8B6CGD6-F1
#
_cell.length_a   1.000
_cell.length_b   1.000
_cell.length_c   1.000
_cell.angle_alpha   90.00
_cell.angle_beta   90.00
_cell.angle_gamma   90.00
#
_symmetry.space_group_name_H-M   'P 1'
#
loop_
_entity.id
_entity.type
_entity.pdbx_description
1 polymer ?
#
loop_
_entity_poly.entity_id
_entity_poly.type
_entity_poly.pdbx_seq_one_letter_code
_entity_poly.pdbx_strand_id
1 'polypeptide(L)'
;MPEDFRLIADIQELIENTIHQRSLSTRGDECHRTTIATDDGSLFEKLSDWSTLPSVDKNNHKNFLEENYSPEDLQLAYDEYFARHGRIPAVRDFRVFILQWQGRPRKNCLVEMQQKNIDLESDNKFQISIRSCCACSTEQQNQLQNLITDRVNLQRRFEQAIDTAEQLNTINVQHVTNNGLLQNECTRLIGENTQVNTRCNRLHQDNRRKDMQIVGLDKEIVQLSVQVAEKETNLKQKDTTIEHLTSQNEQKDTTIEQKDTTIENLTSQNKQQDTTIENLTSQNKQQDKTIEQKETTIEHLTSQNTELTVKNNEKDGKIKDMKCMNKKLYSDLKEKQGMCEEKERQLKKQCLVIDELHVEVSATSERLSNLEKGLESKKDEIERLKSENLSQNKHISEQDRMIRDLNDKVQSQDKVNTDLFQQLLELKNMLLTVNQRQEAAESSKKNSSS
;
A
#
# COMPACT_ATOMS: atom_id res chain seq x y z
N MET A 1 7.61 -13.42 -7.35
CA MET A 1 7.27 -13.18 -8.76
C MET A 1 7.07 -14.55 -9.41
N PRO A 2 5.84 -15.05 -9.52
CA PRO A 2 5.55 -16.35 -10.15
C PRO A 2 5.61 -16.25 -11.67
N GLU A 3 5.84 -17.38 -12.35
CA GLU A 3 6.01 -17.46 -13.81
C GLU A 3 4.69 -17.36 -14.61
N ASP A 4 3.55 -17.28 -13.92
CA ASP A 4 2.20 -17.36 -14.50
C ASP A 4 1.83 -16.23 -15.48
N PHE A 5 2.54 -15.10 -15.46
CA PHE A 5 2.27 -13.98 -16.37
C PHE A 5 2.67 -14.23 -17.84
N ARG A 6 3.54 -15.22 -18.12
CA ARG A 6 3.88 -15.57 -19.51
C ARG A 6 2.73 -16.30 -20.20
N LEU A 7 2.05 -17.20 -19.48
CA LEU A 7 0.96 -18.01 -20.04
C LEU A 7 -0.24 -17.16 -20.50
N ILE A 8 -0.46 -16.00 -19.86
CA ILE A 8 -1.55 -15.07 -20.20
C ILE A 8 -1.25 -14.30 -21.50
N ALA A 9 0.01 -13.90 -21.71
CA ALA A 9 0.43 -13.21 -22.93
C ALA A 9 0.30 -14.12 -24.17
N ASP A 10 0.79 -15.36 -24.07
CA ASP A 10 0.74 -16.34 -25.15
C ASP A 10 -0.71 -16.70 -25.57
N ILE A 11 -1.67 -16.63 -24.63
CA ILE A 11 -3.11 -16.86 -24.91
C ILE A 11 -3.76 -15.65 -25.61
N GLN A 12 -3.35 -14.42 -25.31
CA GLN A 12 -3.88 -13.24 -26.01
C GLN A 12 -3.42 -13.18 -27.48
N GLU A 13 -2.15 -13.49 -27.76
CA GLU A 13 -1.63 -13.52 -29.14
C GLU A 13 -2.31 -14.60 -30.02
N LEU A 14 -2.76 -15.70 -29.40
CA LEU A 14 -3.48 -16.78 -30.09
C LEU A 14 -4.94 -16.39 -30.43
N ILE A 15 -5.57 -15.54 -29.63
CA ILE A 15 -6.94 -15.04 -29.86
C ILE A 15 -6.95 -13.98 -30.97
N GLU A 16 -6.00 -13.03 -30.98
CA GLU A 16 -5.95 -11.97 -32.00
C GLU A 16 -5.66 -12.53 -33.41
N ASN A 17 -4.74 -13.49 -33.52
CA ASN A 17 -4.44 -14.15 -34.80
C ASN A 17 -5.63 -14.98 -35.36
N THR A 18 -6.50 -15.50 -34.50
CA THR A 18 -7.68 -16.29 -34.93
C THR A 18 -8.80 -15.40 -35.49
N ILE A 19 -8.90 -14.15 -35.06
CA ILE A 19 -9.94 -13.21 -35.50
C ILE A 19 -9.64 -12.60 -36.89
N HIS A 20 -8.37 -12.49 -37.28
CA HIS A 20 -7.98 -11.88 -38.57
C HIS A 20 -7.99 -12.82 -39.79
N GLN A 21 -8.22 -14.13 -39.64
CA GLN A 21 -8.27 -15.06 -40.79
C GLN A 21 -9.67 -15.31 -41.37
N ARG A 22 -10.75 -14.71 -40.84
CA ARG A 22 -12.14 -15.03 -41.25
C ARG A 22 -12.87 -14.00 -42.12
N SER A 23 -12.20 -12.92 -42.55
CA SER A 23 -12.87 -11.76 -43.17
C SER A 23 -12.33 -11.33 -44.54
N LEU A 24 -11.78 -12.26 -45.35
CA LEU A 24 -11.38 -11.99 -46.75
C LEU A 24 -11.65 -13.19 -47.69
N SER A 25 -12.90 -13.39 -48.13
CA SER A 25 -13.20 -14.16 -49.35
C SER A 25 -14.62 -13.92 -49.90
N THR A 26 -14.82 -12.83 -50.65
CA THR A 26 -15.88 -12.71 -51.67
C THR A 26 -15.40 -11.81 -52.81
N ARG A 27 -14.74 -12.44 -53.78
CA ARG A 27 -14.42 -11.93 -55.12
C ARG A 27 -14.75 -13.12 -56.03
N GLY A 28 -15.61 -13.04 -57.04
CA GLY A 28 -16.02 -11.90 -57.82
C GLY A 28 -15.85 -12.31 -59.28
N ASP A 29 -16.76 -13.18 -59.75
CA ASP A 29 -16.75 -13.78 -61.08
C ASP A 29 -18.15 -13.67 -61.69
N GLU A 30 -18.31 -12.79 -62.68
CA GLU A 30 -19.48 -12.77 -63.57
C GLU A 30 -19.01 -13.08 -65.01
N CYS A 31 -19.49 -14.17 -65.59
CA CYS A 31 -19.47 -14.35 -67.03
C CYS A 31 -20.62 -15.24 -67.52
N HIS A 32 -21.60 -14.59 -68.15
CA HIS A 32 -22.55 -15.10 -69.15
C HIS A 32 -23.46 -16.30 -68.79
N ARG A 33 -24.77 -16.01 -68.64
CA ARG A 33 -25.75 -16.61 -69.55
C ARG A 33 -27.02 -15.79 -69.74
N THR A 34 -27.47 -15.77 -70.99
CA THR A 34 -28.73 -15.22 -71.48
C THR A 34 -29.93 -15.91 -70.84
N THR A 35 -30.87 -15.14 -70.29
CA THR A 35 -32.25 -15.62 -70.06
C THR A 35 -33.21 -14.53 -70.48
N ILE A 36 -34.24 -14.92 -71.23
CA ILE A 36 -35.23 -14.04 -71.85
C ILE A 36 -36.14 -13.43 -70.76
N ALA A 37 -36.37 -12.13 -70.83
CA ALA A 37 -37.37 -11.47 -70.01
C ALA A 37 -38.77 -11.86 -70.52
N THR A 38 -39.42 -12.81 -69.83
CA THR A 38 -40.88 -12.98 -69.89
C THR A 38 -41.50 -11.91 -69.01
N ASP A 39 -41.53 -10.69 -69.53
CA ASP A 39 -42.25 -9.58 -68.91
C ASP A 39 -43.71 -9.68 -69.37
N ASP A 40 -44.60 -10.09 -68.46
CA ASP A 40 -46.03 -10.29 -68.70
C ASP A 40 -46.79 -8.93 -68.78
N GLY A 41 -46.18 -7.96 -69.45
CA GLY A 41 -46.79 -6.70 -69.84
C GLY A 41 -47.99 -6.95 -70.74
N SER A 42 -49.10 -6.32 -70.37
CA SER A 42 -50.42 -6.56 -70.98
C SER A 42 -50.40 -6.33 -72.49
N LEU A 43 -51.30 -7.01 -73.22
CA LEU A 43 -51.47 -6.88 -74.67
C LEU A 43 -51.55 -5.41 -75.15
N PHE A 44 -52.03 -4.52 -74.29
CA PHE A 44 -52.21 -3.10 -74.55
C PHE A 44 -50.93 -2.27 -74.61
N GLU A 45 -49.91 -2.56 -73.79
CA GLU A 45 -48.64 -1.80 -73.85
C GLU A 45 -47.94 -2.02 -75.20
N LYS A 46 -48.10 -3.22 -75.77
CA LYS A 46 -47.61 -3.59 -77.11
C LYS A 46 -48.41 -2.92 -78.25
N LEU A 47 -49.65 -2.51 -78.00
CA LEU A 47 -50.50 -1.80 -78.98
C LEU A 47 -50.27 -0.28 -79.01
N SER A 48 -49.84 0.35 -77.90
CA SER A 48 -49.60 1.80 -77.83
C SER A 48 -48.55 2.32 -78.83
N ASP A 49 -47.50 1.53 -79.09
CA ASP A 49 -46.40 1.90 -80.00
C ASP A 49 -46.75 1.73 -81.50
N TRP A 50 -47.95 1.23 -81.83
CA TRP A 50 -48.36 1.07 -83.24
C TRP A 50 -48.33 2.38 -84.04
N SER A 51 -48.58 3.51 -83.36
CA SER A 51 -48.61 4.82 -84.02
C SER A 51 -47.20 5.29 -84.44
N THR A 52 -46.15 4.93 -83.69
CA THR A 52 -44.77 5.41 -83.83
C THR A 52 -43.87 4.53 -84.71
N LEU A 53 -44.27 3.28 -84.99
CA LEU A 53 -43.47 2.34 -85.81
C LEU A 53 -43.29 2.76 -87.29
N PRO A 54 -42.20 2.33 -87.97
CA PRO A 54 -42.04 2.40 -89.42
C PRO A 54 -43.03 1.52 -90.18
N SER A 55 -43.33 1.85 -91.44
CA SER A 55 -44.37 1.16 -92.25
C SER A 55 -44.10 -0.33 -92.51
N VAL A 56 -42.83 -0.75 -92.60
CA VAL A 56 -42.45 -2.16 -92.77
C VAL A 56 -42.76 -2.95 -91.50
N ASP A 57 -42.48 -2.39 -90.33
CA ASP A 57 -42.70 -3.05 -89.04
C ASP A 57 -44.19 -3.14 -88.68
N LYS A 58 -45.02 -2.17 -89.11
CA LYS A 58 -46.48 -2.25 -88.94
C LYS A 58 -47.09 -3.46 -89.66
N ASN A 59 -46.57 -3.86 -90.82
CA ASN A 59 -47.06 -5.07 -91.50
C ASN A 59 -46.63 -6.36 -90.76
N ASN A 60 -45.40 -6.41 -90.24
CA ASN A 60 -44.93 -7.56 -89.47
C ASN A 60 -45.69 -7.70 -88.14
N HIS A 61 -45.95 -6.57 -87.45
CA HIS A 61 -46.74 -6.54 -86.23
C HIS A 61 -48.23 -6.84 -86.50
N LYS A 62 -48.73 -6.52 -87.70
CA LYS A 62 -50.09 -6.90 -88.15
C LYS A 62 -50.22 -8.41 -88.27
N ASN A 63 -49.31 -9.04 -89.02
CA ASN A 63 -49.32 -10.48 -89.21
C ASN A 63 -49.15 -11.20 -87.85
N PHE A 64 -48.28 -10.69 -86.97
CA PHE A 64 -48.15 -11.23 -85.61
C PHE A 64 -49.46 -11.17 -84.80
N LEU A 65 -50.21 -10.07 -84.87
CA LEU A 65 -51.50 -9.98 -84.17
C LEU A 65 -52.58 -10.86 -84.79
N GLU A 66 -52.64 -10.95 -86.12
CA GLU A 66 -53.60 -11.81 -86.85
C GLU A 66 -53.29 -13.31 -86.70
N GLU A 67 -52.03 -13.70 -86.45
CA GLU A 67 -51.62 -15.09 -86.21
C GLU A 67 -51.81 -15.55 -84.75
N ASN A 68 -51.83 -14.64 -83.77
CA ASN A 68 -51.77 -14.99 -82.34
C ASN A 68 -53.03 -14.64 -81.52
N TYR A 69 -53.97 -13.85 -82.05
CA TYR A 69 -55.17 -13.41 -81.32
C TYR A 69 -56.44 -13.55 -82.17
N SER A 70 -57.57 -13.87 -81.53
CA SER A 70 -58.84 -13.99 -82.27
C SER A 70 -59.38 -12.61 -82.69
N PRO A 71 -60.23 -12.54 -83.74
CA PRO A 71 -60.94 -11.30 -84.08
C PRO A 71 -61.77 -10.75 -82.93
N GLU A 72 -62.36 -11.61 -82.09
CA GLU A 72 -63.10 -11.21 -80.89
C GLU A 72 -62.18 -10.61 -79.81
N ASP A 73 -61.00 -11.20 -79.57
CA ASP A 73 -60.02 -10.67 -78.59
C ASP A 73 -59.51 -9.28 -79.00
N LEU A 74 -59.21 -9.10 -80.30
CA LEU A 74 -58.79 -7.82 -80.86
C LEU A 74 -59.92 -6.77 -80.83
N GLN A 75 -61.17 -7.18 -81.05
CA GLN A 75 -62.33 -6.30 -80.93
C GLN A 75 -62.59 -5.89 -79.48
N LEU A 76 -62.51 -6.83 -78.53
CA LEU A 76 -62.65 -6.54 -77.09
C LEU A 76 -61.57 -5.58 -76.61
N ALA A 77 -60.33 -5.76 -77.09
CA ALA A 77 -59.24 -4.84 -76.81
C ALA A 77 -59.51 -3.43 -77.37
N TYR A 78 -60.03 -3.33 -78.60
CA TYR A 78 -60.38 -2.07 -79.22
C TYR A 78 -61.49 -1.32 -78.46
N ASP A 79 -62.52 -2.04 -78.01
CA ASP A 79 -63.64 -1.48 -77.25
C ASP A 79 -63.19 -0.99 -75.86
N GLU A 80 -62.26 -1.70 -75.19
CA GLU A 80 -61.69 -1.24 -73.92
C GLU A 80 -60.78 -0.01 -74.09
N TYR A 81 -60.02 0.09 -75.18
CA TYR A 81 -59.25 1.31 -75.52
C TYR A 81 -60.19 2.51 -75.73
N PHE A 82 -61.27 2.31 -76.50
CA PHE A 82 -62.28 3.35 -76.73
C PHE A 82 -62.94 3.81 -75.42
N ALA A 83 -63.28 2.86 -74.53
CA ALA A 83 -63.83 3.15 -73.21
C ALA A 83 -62.86 3.91 -72.28
N ARG A 84 -61.55 3.60 -72.32
CA ARG A 84 -60.54 4.26 -71.47
C ARG A 84 -60.10 5.63 -71.97
N HIS A 85 -60.11 5.90 -73.27
CA HIS A 85 -59.50 7.11 -73.84
C HIS A 85 -60.45 8.01 -74.66
N GLY A 86 -61.68 7.57 -74.94
CA GLY A 86 -62.78 8.43 -75.41
C GLY A 86 -62.57 9.12 -76.76
N ARG A 87 -61.57 8.68 -77.55
CA ARG A 87 -61.24 9.21 -78.88
C ARG A 87 -60.89 8.07 -79.83
N ILE A 88 -61.45 8.11 -81.04
CA ILE A 88 -61.10 7.17 -82.11
C ILE A 88 -59.76 7.62 -82.72
N PRO A 89 -58.73 6.76 -82.79
CA PRO A 89 -57.50 7.07 -83.52
C PRO A 89 -57.80 7.37 -84.99
N ALA A 90 -57.24 8.44 -85.53
CA ALA A 90 -57.47 8.87 -86.92
C ALA A 90 -56.68 8.03 -87.94
N VAL A 91 -56.95 6.72 -87.98
CA VAL A 91 -56.37 5.79 -88.95
C VAL A 91 -57.44 5.44 -89.99
N ARG A 92 -57.31 6.06 -91.17
CA ARG A 92 -58.32 5.98 -92.24
C ARG A 92 -58.44 4.57 -92.86
N ASP A 93 -57.46 3.72 -92.60
CA ASP A 93 -57.25 2.44 -93.30
C ASP A 93 -57.81 1.21 -92.57
N PHE A 94 -58.22 1.32 -91.29
CA PHE A 94 -58.92 0.22 -90.58
C PHE A 94 -60.42 0.17 -90.85
N ARG A 95 -61.03 1.26 -91.35
CA ARG A 95 -62.48 1.35 -91.58
C ARG A 95 -62.98 0.60 -92.83
N VAL A 96 -62.07 -0.01 -93.58
CA VAL A 96 -62.38 -0.81 -94.79
C VAL A 96 -62.65 -2.28 -94.47
N PHE A 97 -62.21 -2.79 -93.31
CA PHE A 97 -62.21 -4.24 -93.06
C PHE A 97 -63.48 -4.82 -92.41
N ILE A 98 -64.28 -4.01 -91.68
CA ILE A 98 -65.45 -4.50 -90.92
C ILE A 98 -66.78 -4.41 -91.71
N LEU A 99 -66.83 -3.68 -92.84
CA LEU A 99 -68.05 -3.54 -93.66
C LEU A 99 -68.13 -4.53 -94.85
N GLN A 100 -67.29 -5.56 -94.90
CA GLN A 100 -67.22 -6.49 -96.03
C GLN A 100 -67.26 -7.98 -95.66
N TRP A 101 -67.70 -8.34 -94.44
CA TRP A 101 -67.68 -9.73 -93.96
C TRP A 101 -68.97 -10.23 -93.28
N GLN A 102 -70.14 -9.89 -93.84
CA GLN A 102 -71.37 -10.67 -93.65
C GLN A 102 -72.00 -11.08 -94.99
N GLY A 103 -71.28 -11.95 -95.70
CA GLY A 103 -71.80 -12.70 -96.85
C GLY A 103 -72.62 -13.91 -96.39
N ARG A 104 -73.88 -13.98 -96.82
CA ARG A 104 -74.84 -15.08 -96.60
C ARG A 104 -74.31 -16.45 -97.10
N PRO A 105 -74.88 -17.57 -96.62
CA PRO A 105 -75.93 -18.25 -97.42
C PRO A 105 -77.24 -18.50 -96.61
N ARG A 106 -78.47 -18.35 -97.16
CA ARG A 106 -79.21 -19.28 -98.07
C ARG A 106 -79.49 -20.64 -97.39
N LYS A 107 -80.67 -21.27 -97.41
CA LYS A 107 -81.90 -21.32 -98.27
C LYS A 107 -83.00 -22.02 -97.41
N ASN A 108 -84.29 -22.17 -97.71
CA ASN A 108 -85.13 -22.16 -98.91
C ASN A 108 -86.53 -21.60 -98.48
N CYS A 109 -87.68 -22.10 -98.97
CA CYS A 109 -88.45 -21.57 -100.12
C CYS A 109 -89.92 -22.04 -100.05
N LEU A 110 -90.76 -21.58 -101.00
CA LEU A 110 -92.17 -21.96 -101.27
C LEU A 110 -93.21 -21.44 -100.25
N VAL A 111 -94.42 -20.99 -100.65
CA VAL A 111 -95.07 -20.69 -101.95
C VAL A 111 -96.15 -19.63 -101.59
N GLU A 112 -96.26 -18.46 -102.22
CA GLU A 112 -96.66 -18.11 -103.61
C GLU A 112 -98.14 -18.43 -103.94
N MET A 113 -98.73 -17.66 -104.87
CA MET A 113 -100.12 -17.73 -105.36
C MET A 113 -101.23 -17.31 -104.37
N GLN A 114 -102.35 -16.70 -104.76
CA GLN A 114 -102.83 -15.89 -105.90
C GLN A 114 -104.35 -15.68 -105.63
N GLN A 115 -104.91 -14.52 -106.00
CA GLN A 115 -106.31 -14.22 -106.41
C GLN A 115 -106.52 -12.70 -106.18
N LYS A 116 -106.86 -11.84 -107.14
CA LYS A 116 -107.41 -12.01 -108.49
C LYS A 116 -108.83 -12.59 -108.53
N ASN A 117 -109.76 -11.96 -107.81
CA ASN A 117 -111.17 -12.01 -108.18
C ASN A 117 -111.44 -11.01 -109.31
N ILE A 118 -111.62 -11.57 -110.49
CA ILE A 118 -112.34 -10.97 -111.61
C ILE A 118 -113.81 -11.37 -111.45
N ASP A 119 -114.68 -10.38 -111.64
CA ASP A 119 -116.10 -10.41 -112.00
C ASP A 119 -117.11 -11.24 -111.19
N LEU A 120 -118.06 -10.52 -110.58
CA LEU A 120 -119.42 -11.01 -110.34
C LEU A 120 -120.47 -9.86 -110.36
N GLU A 121 -120.32 -8.90 -111.27
CA GLU A 121 -121.33 -7.84 -111.50
C GLU A 121 -121.62 -7.58 -112.99
N SER A 122 -121.66 -8.66 -113.79
CA SER A 122 -122.03 -8.58 -115.21
C SER A 122 -122.71 -9.83 -115.77
N ASP A 123 -123.43 -10.61 -114.94
CA ASP A 123 -124.41 -11.56 -115.51
C ASP A 123 -125.64 -11.83 -114.62
N ASN A 124 -126.43 -10.78 -114.37
CA ASN A 124 -127.87 -10.97 -114.20
C ASN A 124 -128.57 -11.04 -115.57
N LYS A 125 -128.19 -12.06 -116.34
CA LYS A 125 -128.91 -12.66 -117.46
C LYS A 125 -129.54 -11.70 -118.44
N PHE A 126 -128.85 -11.55 -119.57
CA PHE A 126 -129.58 -11.72 -120.82
C PHE A 126 -130.16 -13.15 -120.86
N GLN A 127 -131.42 -13.28 -120.46
CA GLN A 127 -132.27 -14.41 -120.85
C GLN A 127 -132.28 -14.44 -122.39
N ILE A 128 -131.46 -15.32 -122.99
CA ILE A 128 -131.41 -15.48 -124.44
C ILE A 128 -132.79 -15.94 -124.91
N SER A 129 -133.44 -15.08 -125.69
CA SER A 129 -134.56 -15.44 -126.53
C SER A 129 -134.18 -16.61 -127.44
N ILE A 130 -134.72 -17.81 -127.18
CA ILE A 130 -135.02 -18.85 -128.17
C ILE A 130 -136.05 -19.83 -127.58
N ARG A 131 -137.27 -19.76 -128.13
CA ARG A 131 -138.04 -20.92 -128.59
C ARG A 131 -139.09 -20.42 -129.59
N SER A 132 -138.68 -20.32 -130.86
CA SER A 132 -139.65 -20.35 -131.95
C SER A 132 -140.07 -21.80 -132.23
N CYS A 133 -141.32 -21.96 -132.65
CA CYS A 133 -141.92 -23.08 -133.38
C CYS A 133 -141.44 -24.53 -133.15
N CYS A 134 -142.36 -25.32 -132.58
CA CYS A 134 -142.75 -26.66 -133.02
C CYS A 134 -141.75 -27.86 -132.95
N ALA A 135 -142.17 -28.88 -132.20
CA ALA A 135 -141.91 -30.32 -132.38
C ALA A 135 -140.47 -30.80 -132.71
N CYS A 136 -139.76 -31.34 -131.70
CA CYS A 136 -138.64 -32.27 -131.94
C CYS A 136 -138.36 -33.22 -130.75
N SER A 137 -137.46 -34.19 -130.98
CA SER A 137 -137.31 -35.49 -130.29
C SER A 137 -136.73 -35.49 -128.85
N THR A 138 -137.03 -36.57 -128.12
CA THR A 138 -136.72 -36.89 -126.70
C THR A 138 -135.23 -36.84 -126.32
N GLU A 139 -134.30 -36.98 -127.28
CA GLU A 139 -132.85 -37.06 -127.04
C GLU A 139 -132.29 -35.84 -126.27
N GLN A 140 -132.82 -34.65 -126.52
CA GLN A 140 -132.28 -33.38 -126.01
C GLN A 140 -132.62 -33.12 -124.52
N GLN A 141 -133.57 -33.83 -123.93
CA GLN A 141 -133.90 -33.64 -122.50
C GLN A 141 -132.81 -34.20 -121.58
N ASN A 142 -132.15 -35.31 -121.96
CA ASN A 142 -131.13 -35.95 -121.14
C ASN A 142 -129.85 -35.12 -120.99
N GLN A 143 -129.46 -34.36 -122.02
CA GLN A 143 -128.28 -33.49 -121.94
C GLN A 143 -128.47 -32.31 -120.97
N LEU A 144 -129.69 -31.80 -120.84
CA LEU A 144 -130.00 -30.70 -119.91
C LEU A 144 -129.98 -31.16 -118.44
N GLN A 145 -130.40 -32.40 -118.17
CA GLN A 145 -130.40 -33.00 -116.84
C GLN A 145 -128.98 -33.16 -116.25
N ASN A 146 -128.01 -33.51 -117.10
CA ASN A 146 -126.60 -33.66 -116.69
C ASN A 146 -125.97 -32.31 -116.30
N LEU A 147 -126.20 -31.26 -117.09
CA LEU A 147 -125.67 -29.90 -116.80
C LEU A 147 -126.20 -29.31 -115.48
N ILE A 148 -127.42 -29.65 -115.07
CA ILE A 148 -127.97 -29.24 -113.76
C ILE A 148 -127.24 -29.98 -112.63
N THR A 149 -126.97 -31.27 -112.81
CA THR A 149 -126.29 -32.12 -111.82
C THR A 149 -124.85 -31.66 -111.57
N ASP A 150 -124.11 -31.32 -112.63
CA ASP A 150 -122.74 -30.82 -112.51
C ASP A 150 -122.67 -29.46 -111.80
N ARG A 151 -123.65 -28.57 -112.02
CA ARG A 151 -123.68 -27.25 -111.37
C ARG A 151 -123.89 -27.35 -109.85
N VAL A 152 -124.76 -28.26 -109.40
CA VAL A 152 -124.99 -28.52 -107.96
C VAL A 152 -123.74 -29.11 -107.30
N ASN A 153 -123.03 -30.02 -107.99
CA ASN A 153 -121.78 -30.58 -107.49
C ASN A 153 -120.65 -29.54 -107.42
N LEU A 154 -120.61 -28.57 -108.34
CA LEU A 154 -119.64 -27.47 -108.29
C LEU A 154 -119.89 -26.54 -107.09
N GLN A 155 -121.15 -26.22 -106.81
CA GLN A 155 -121.53 -25.34 -105.70
C GLN A 155 -121.19 -25.95 -104.34
N ARG A 156 -121.47 -27.25 -104.14
CA ARG A 156 -121.07 -28.00 -102.93
C ARG A 156 -119.54 -28.01 -102.70
N ARG A 157 -118.75 -28.04 -103.79
CA ARG A 157 -117.28 -27.97 -103.71
C ARG A 157 -116.78 -26.58 -103.29
N PHE A 158 -117.48 -25.51 -103.68
CA PHE A 158 -117.16 -24.15 -103.22
C PHE A 158 -117.44 -23.97 -101.73
N GLU A 159 -118.57 -24.49 -101.23
CA GLU A 159 -118.90 -24.46 -99.79
C GLU A 159 -117.83 -25.21 -98.96
N GLN A 160 -117.42 -26.41 -99.38
CA GLN A 160 -116.34 -27.16 -98.73
C GLN A 160 -114.97 -26.44 -98.76
N ALA A 161 -114.69 -25.66 -99.81
CA ALA A 161 -113.47 -24.86 -99.92
C ALA A 161 -113.49 -23.64 -98.98
N ILE A 162 -114.67 -23.08 -98.69
CA ILE A 162 -114.84 -21.98 -97.72
C ILE A 162 -114.65 -22.51 -96.29
N ASP A 163 -115.32 -23.61 -95.92
CA ASP A 163 -115.17 -24.23 -94.59
C ASP A 163 -113.71 -24.59 -94.27
N THR A 164 -112.98 -25.13 -95.25
CA THR A 164 -111.55 -25.46 -95.07
C THR A 164 -110.65 -24.21 -95.00
N ALA A 165 -110.98 -23.13 -95.70
CA ALA A 165 -110.29 -21.86 -95.56
C ALA A 165 -110.52 -21.21 -94.19
N GLU A 166 -111.73 -21.28 -93.63
CA GLU A 166 -112.03 -20.78 -92.28
C GLU A 166 -111.32 -21.59 -91.18
N GLN A 167 -111.28 -22.92 -91.32
CA GLN A 167 -110.51 -23.78 -90.41
C GLN A 167 -109.01 -23.47 -90.46
N LEU A 168 -108.43 -23.32 -91.65
CA LEU A 168 -107.02 -22.93 -91.82
C LEU A 168 -106.74 -21.54 -91.23
N ASN A 169 -107.63 -20.56 -91.43
CA ASN A 169 -107.49 -19.24 -90.84
C ASN A 169 -107.53 -19.29 -89.30
N THR A 170 -108.44 -20.09 -88.73
CA THR A 170 -108.54 -20.31 -87.28
C THR A 170 -107.26 -20.91 -86.72
N ILE A 171 -106.72 -21.96 -87.36
CA ILE A 171 -105.44 -22.59 -86.99
C ILE A 171 -104.29 -21.58 -87.09
N ASN A 172 -104.27 -20.73 -88.13
CA ASN A 172 -103.22 -19.74 -88.34
C ASN A 172 -103.25 -18.64 -87.27
N VAL A 173 -104.45 -18.11 -86.94
CA VAL A 173 -104.66 -17.17 -85.82
C VAL A 173 -104.21 -17.79 -84.49
N GLN A 174 -104.50 -19.08 -84.27
CA GLN A 174 -104.10 -19.79 -83.05
C GLN A 174 -102.58 -20.03 -82.99
N HIS A 175 -101.92 -20.31 -84.12
CA HIS A 175 -100.46 -20.36 -84.23
C HIS A 175 -99.81 -19.00 -83.98
N VAL A 176 -100.34 -17.91 -84.55
CA VAL A 176 -99.85 -16.54 -84.29
C VAL A 176 -100.01 -16.18 -82.81
N THR A 177 -101.15 -16.54 -82.19
CA THR A 177 -101.41 -16.31 -80.75
C THR A 177 -100.43 -17.10 -79.87
N ASN A 178 -100.21 -18.38 -80.16
CA ASN A 178 -99.27 -19.22 -79.43
C ASN A 178 -97.82 -18.76 -79.60
N ASN A 179 -97.42 -18.33 -80.81
CA ASN A 179 -96.11 -17.73 -81.05
C ASN A 179 -95.95 -16.41 -80.28
N GLY A 180 -97.00 -15.58 -80.20
CA GLY A 180 -97.01 -14.37 -79.38
C GLY A 180 -96.83 -14.67 -77.89
N LEU A 181 -97.52 -15.69 -77.36
CA LEU A 181 -97.37 -16.14 -75.97
C LEU A 181 -95.95 -16.69 -75.69
N LEU A 182 -95.42 -17.52 -76.58
CA LEU A 182 -94.04 -18.03 -76.49
C LEU A 182 -93.01 -16.90 -76.58
N GLN A 183 -93.22 -15.91 -77.44
CA GLN A 183 -92.33 -14.76 -77.57
C GLN A 183 -92.38 -13.85 -76.34
N ASN A 184 -93.55 -13.64 -75.74
CA ASN A 184 -93.70 -12.95 -74.46
C ASN A 184 -92.99 -13.70 -73.32
N GLU A 185 -93.15 -15.02 -73.26
CA GLU A 185 -92.51 -15.86 -72.23
C GLU A 185 -90.98 -15.92 -72.39
N CYS A 186 -90.48 -16.06 -73.62
CA CYS A 186 -89.05 -15.90 -73.92
C CYS A 186 -88.55 -14.51 -73.50
N THR A 187 -89.31 -13.45 -73.75
CA THR A 187 -88.95 -12.08 -73.33
C THR A 187 -88.92 -11.95 -71.79
N ARG A 188 -89.88 -12.55 -71.07
CA ARG A 188 -89.91 -12.61 -69.61
C ARG A 188 -88.68 -13.33 -69.05
N LEU A 189 -88.39 -14.53 -69.57
CA LEU A 189 -87.24 -15.34 -69.15
C LEU A 189 -85.90 -14.68 -69.48
N ILE A 190 -85.78 -13.98 -70.61
CA ILE A 190 -84.61 -13.15 -70.93
C ILE A 190 -84.47 -12.03 -69.89
N GLY A 191 -85.55 -11.34 -69.52
CA GLY A 191 -85.54 -10.30 -68.47
C GLY A 191 -85.10 -10.83 -67.11
N GLU A 192 -85.66 -11.96 -66.68
CA GLU A 192 -85.30 -12.62 -65.41
C GLU A 192 -83.86 -13.11 -65.39
N ASN A 193 -83.38 -13.74 -66.46
CA ASN A 193 -81.99 -14.16 -66.59
C ASN A 193 -81.03 -12.95 -66.60
N THR A 194 -81.40 -11.85 -67.27
CA THR A 194 -80.65 -10.59 -67.22
C THR A 194 -80.58 -10.01 -65.80
N GLN A 195 -81.67 -10.07 -65.04
CA GLN A 195 -81.73 -9.62 -63.64
C GLN A 195 -80.87 -10.52 -62.72
N VAL A 196 -80.93 -11.84 -62.91
CA VAL A 196 -80.09 -12.82 -62.19
C VAL A 196 -78.61 -12.59 -62.50
N ASN A 197 -78.23 -12.44 -63.77
CA ASN A 197 -76.86 -12.15 -64.17
C ASN A 197 -76.35 -10.84 -63.55
N THR A 198 -77.19 -9.78 -63.54
CA THR A 198 -76.89 -8.51 -62.87
C THR A 198 -76.75 -8.66 -61.34
N ARG A 199 -77.46 -9.59 -60.72
CA ARG A 199 -77.29 -9.93 -59.29
C ARG A 199 -76.00 -10.73 -59.05
N CYS A 200 -75.69 -11.71 -59.89
CA CYS A 200 -74.45 -12.48 -59.83
C CYS A 200 -73.22 -11.58 -60.01
N ASN A 201 -73.24 -10.64 -60.93
CA ASN A 201 -72.14 -9.70 -61.15
C ASN A 201 -71.91 -8.78 -59.94
N ARG A 202 -72.98 -8.29 -59.30
CA ARG A 202 -72.87 -7.53 -58.03
C ARG A 202 -72.27 -8.37 -56.90
N LEU A 203 -72.71 -9.62 -56.73
CA LEU A 203 -72.15 -10.52 -55.72
C LEU A 203 -70.67 -10.84 -55.97
N HIS A 204 -70.25 -11.01 -57.23
CA HIS A 204 -68.82 -11.17 -57.56
C HIS A 204 -68.00 -9.91 -57.25
N GLN A 205 -68.54 -8.71 -57.51
CA GLN A 205 -67.89 -7.45 -57.15
C GLN A 205 -67.78 -7.28 -55.63
N ASP A 206 -68.83 -7.59 -54.87
CA ASP A 206 -68.83 -7.53 -53.41
C ASP A 206 -67.86 -8.55 -52.79
N ASN A 207 -67.78 -9.77 -53.35
CA ASN A 207 -66.80 -10.77 -52.91
C ASN A 207 -65.37 -10.31 -53.19
N ARG A 208 -65.05 -9.86 -54.43
CA ARG A 208 -63.73 -9.28 -54.73
C ARG A 208 -63.35 -8.12 -53.80
N ARG A 209 -64.33 -7.30 -53.40
CA ARG A 209 -64.12 -6.20 -52.45
C ARG A 209 -63.78 -6.71 -51.04
N LYS A 210 -64.46 -7.76 -50.57
CA LYS A 210 -64.16 -8.44 -49.30
C LYS A 210 -62.80 -9.16 -49.35
N ASP A 211 -62.48 -9.83 -50.45
CA ASP A 211 -61.19 -10.50 -50.65
C ASP A 211 -60.03 -9.50 -50.54
N MET A 212 -60.17 -8.32 -51.16
CA MET A 212 -59.20 -7.22 -50.99
C MET A 212 -59.13 -6.68 -49.55
N GLN A 213 -60.24 -6.65 -48.81
CA GLN A 213 -60.24 -6.27 -47.39
C GLN A 213 -59.56 -7.32 -46.50
N ILE A 214 -59.80 -8.61 -46.76
CA ILE A 214 -59.14 -9.73 -46.07
C ILE A 214 -57.64 -9.66 -46.29
N VAL A 215 -57.17 -9.53 -47.54
CA VAL A 215 -55.75 -9.35 -47.87
C VAL A 215 -55.14 -8.10 -47.23
N GLY A 216 -55.93 -7.04 -47.00
CA GLY A 216 -55.51 -5.86 -46.24
C GLY A 216 -55.30 -6.16 -44.76
N LEU A 217 -56.27 -6.80 -44.12
CA LEU A 217 -56.22 -7.19 -42.70
C LEU A 217 -55.15 -8.25 -42.41
N ASP A 218 -54.95 -9.22 -43.31
CA ASP A 218 -53.90 -10.23 -43.19
C ASP A 218 -52.50 -9.59 -43.17
N LYS A 219 -52.27 -8.56 -43.99
CA LYS A 219 -51.02 -7.79 -43.98
C LYS A 219 -50.83 -7.03 -42.66
N GLU A 220 -51.90 -6.45 -42.12
CA GLU A 220 -51.86 -5.76 -40.83
C GLU A 220 -51.59 -6.74 -39.67
N ILE A 221 -52.22 -7.91 -39.65
CA ILE A 221 -51.99 -8.98 -38.67
C ILE A 221 -50.54 -9.47 -38.71
N VAL A 222 -49.98 -9.66 -39.91
CA VAL A 222 -48.56 -10.04 -40.09
C VAL A 222 -47.64 -8.94 -39.57
N GLN A 223 -47.90 -7.66 -39.89
CA GLN A 223 -47.11 -6.53 -39.37
C GLN A 223 -47.16 -6.42 -37.85
N LEU A 224 -48.35 -6.57 -37.25
CA LEU A 224 -48.52 -6.55 -35.79
C LEU A 224 -47.81 -7.73 -35.11
N SER A 225 -47.84 -8.91 -35.72
CA SER A 225 -47.13 -10.10 -35.21
C SER A 225 -45.61 -9.91 -35.23
N VAL A 226 -45.06 -9.29 -36.28
CA VAL A 226 -43.64 -8.91 -36.32
C VAL A 226 -43.31 -7.90 -35.22
N GLN A 227 -44.11 -6.84 -35.04
CA GLN A 227 -43.89 -5.85 -33.97
C GLN A 227 -43.99 -6.46 -32.55
N VAL A 228 -44.84 -7.47 -32.34
CA VAL A 228 -44.90 -8.21 -31.07
C VAL A 228 -43.63 -9.00 -30.85
N ALA A 229 -43.15 -9.75 -31.84
CA ALA A 229 -41.89 -10.50 -31.76
C ALA A 229 -40.67 -9.58 -31.51
N GLU A 230 -40.61 -8.42 -32.17
CA GLU A 230 -39.58 -7.38 -31.92
C GLU A 230 -39.65 -6.83 -30.49
N LYS A 231 -40.85 -6.65 -29.92
CA LYS A 231 -41.00 -6.22 -28.52
C LYS A 231 -40.63 -7.32 -27.52
N GLU A 232 -40.99 -8.57 -27.77
CA GLU A 232 -40.62 -9.71 -26.93
C GLU A 232 -39.09 -9.92 -26.90
N THR A 233 -38.43 -9.80 -28.05
CA THR A 233 -36.97 -9.89 -28.14
C THR A 233 -36.28 -8.73 -27.45
N ASN A 234 -36.78 -7.50 -27.59
CA ASN A 234 -36.31 -6.34 -26.82
C ASN A 234 -36.53 -6.49 -25.30
N LEU A 235 -37.64 -7.08 -24.86
CA LEU A 235 -37.89 -7.36 -23.44
C LEU A 235 -36.88 -8.37 -22.89
N LYS A 236 -36.66 -9.50 -23.57
CA LYS A 236 -35.63 -10.49 -23.17
C LYS A 236 -34.22 -9.89 -23.09
N GLN A 237 -33.87 -8.98 -24.00
CA GLN A 237 -32.60 -8.23 -23.93
C GLN A 237 -32.53 -7.29 -22.71
N LYS A 238 -33.65 -6.65 -22.33
CA LYS A 238 -33.73 -5.83 -21.12
C LYS A 238 -33.65 -6.66 -19.85
N ASP A 239 -34.33 -7.80 -19.80
CA ASP A 239 -34.32 -8.70 -18.65
C ASP A 239 -32.90 -9.24 -18.38
N THR A 240 -32.21 -9.75 -19.41
CA THR A 240 -30.80 -10.17 -19.30
C THR A 240 -29.86 -9.02 -18.92
N THR A 241 -30.13 -7.79 -19.35
CA THR A 241 -29.39 -6.60 -18.91
C THR A 241 -29.63 -6.29 -17.43
N ILE A 242 -30.87 -6.45 -16.94
CA ILE A 242 -31.24 -6.26 -15.54
C ILE A 242 -30.57 -7.33 -14.67
N GLU A 243 -30.62 -8.60 -15.05
CA GLU A 243 -29.94 -9.70 -14.33
C GLU A 243 -28.43 -9.45 -14.21
N HIS A 244 -27.78 -9.04 -15.30
CA HIS A 244 -26.35 -8.70 -15.30
C HIS A 244 -26.04 -7.50 -14.39
N LEU A 245 -26.84 -6.43 -14.43
CA LEU A 245 -26.67 -5.26 -13.55
C LEU A 245 -26.91 -5.58 -12.08
N THR A 246 -27.89 -6.45 -11.76
CA THR A 246 -28.14 -6.94 -10.41
C THR A 246 -26.91 -7.70 -9.88
N SER A 247 -26.39 -8.65 -10.65
CA SER A 247 -25.18 -9.40 -10.26
C SER A 247 -23.94 -8.50 -10.10
N GLN A 248 -23.79 -7.47 -10.94
CA GLN A 248 -22.72 -6.47 -10.77
C GLN A 248 -22.88 -5.63 -9.50
N ASN A 249 -24.10 -5.39 -9.02
CA ASN A 249 -24.31 -4.68 -7.76
C ASN A 249 -24.05 -5.60 -6.56
N GLU A 250 -24.52 -6.84 -6.58
CA GLU A 250 -24.20 -7.85 -5.53
C GLU A 250 -22.68 -8.04 -5.35
N GLN A 251 -21.92 -8.06 -6.45
CA GLN A 251 -20.45 -8.11 -6.40
C GLN A 251 -19.82 -6.83 -5.79
N LYS A 252 -20.38 -5.66 -6.06
CA LYS A 252 -19.91 -4.39 -5.46
C LYS A 252 -20.23 -4.34 -3.97
N ASP A 253 -21.43 -4.75 -3.57
CA ASP A 253 -21.85 -4.79 -2.17
C ASP A 253 -20.95 -5.76 -1.37
N THR A 254 -20.71 -6.96 -1.90
CA THR A 254 -19.71 -7.91 -1.34
C THR A 254 -18.31 -7.28 -1.23
N THR A 255 -17.90 -6.48 -2.22
CA THR A 255 -16.60 -5.77 -2.21
C THR A 255 -16.57 -4.65 -1.16
N ILE A 256 -17.70 -4.00 -0.88
CA ILE A 256 -17.84 -2.98 0.15
C ILE A 256 -17.73 -3.63 1.53
N GLU A 257 -18.48 -4.71 1.81
CA GLU A 257 -18.40 -5.44 3.08
C GLU A 257 -16.98 -5.94 3.40
N GLN A 258 -16.24 -6.44 2.40
CA GLN A 258 -14.84 -6.83 2.55
C GLN A 258 -13.93 -5.63 2.89
N LYS A 259 -14.18 -4.46 2.31
CA LYS A 259 -13.42 -3.23 2.60
C LYS A 259 -13.73 -2.69 3.99
N ASP A 260 -15.00 -2.68 4.40
CA ASP A 260 -15.41 -2.24 5.73
C ASP A 260 -14.80 -3.15 6.81
N THR A 261 -14.85 -4.48 6.61
CA THR A 261 -14.15 -5.45 7.46
C THR A 261 -12.64 -5.18 7.53
N THR A 262 -12.02 -4.77 6.42
CA THR A 262 -10.59 -4.40 6.38
C THR A 262 -10.32 -3.10 7.15
N ILE A 263 -11.20 -2.10 7.04
CA ILE A 263 -11.11 -0.82 7.75
C ILE A 263 -11.27 -1.03 9.26
N GLU A 264 -12.19 -1.88 9.71
CA GLU A 264 -12.35 -2.22 11.13
C GLU A 264 -11.09 -2.89 11.70
N ASN A 265 -10.53 -3.86 10.97
CA ASN A 265 -9.29 -4.54 11.35
C ASN A 265 -8.10 -3.56 11.45
N LEU A 266 -7.91 -2.68 10.46
CA LEU A 266 -6.86 -1.65 10.49
C LEU A 266 -7.08 -0.65 11.64
N THR A 267 -8.34 -0.26 11.91
CA THR A 267 -8.68 0.62 13.03
C THR A 267 -8.36 -0.03 14.38
N SER A 268 -8.58 -1.35 14.51
CA SER A 268 -8.21 -2.12 15.69
C SER A 268 -6.68 -2.20 15.87
N GLN A 269 -5.95 -2.48 14.78
CA GLN A 269 -4.48 -2.51 14.80
C GLN A 269 -3.88 -1.14 15.18
N ASN A 270 -4.40 -0.03 14.65
CA ASN A 270 -3.95 1.31 15.00
C ASN A 270 -4.14 1.59 16.50
N LYS A 271 -5.31 1.27 17.09
CA LYS A 271 -5.55 1.42 18.54
C LYS A 271 -4.57 0.59 19.39
N GLN A 272 -4.20 -0.60 18.94
CA GLN A 272 -3.20 -1.43 19.61
C GLN A 272 -1.79 -0.81 19.51
N GLN A 273 -1.44 -0.22 18.36
CA GLN A 273 -0.18 0.51 18.18
C GLN A 273 -0.12 1.77 19.05
N ASP A 274 -1.20 2.58 19.10
CA ASP A 274 -1.30 3.75 19.97
C ASP A 274 -1.09 3.36 21.45
N THR A 275 -1.77 2.32 21.92
CA THR A 275 -1.59 1.76 23.28
C THR A 275 -0.15 1.32 23.53
N THR A 276 0.53 0.77 22.51
CA THR A 276 1.94 0.37 22.61
C THR A 276 2.87 1.58 22.70
N ILE A 277 2.58 2.64 21.94
CA ILE A 277 3.33 3.91 21.96
C ILE A 277 3.18 4.61 23.32
N GLU A 278 1.99 4.64 23.91
CA GLU A 278 1.75 5.20 25.26
C GLU A 278 2.54 4.45 26.34
N ASN A 279 2.55 3.11 26.27
CA ASN A 279 3.31 2.27 27.20
C ASN A 279 4.83 2.51 27.07
N LEU A 280 5.37 2.52 25.85
CA LEU A 280 6.80 2.80 25.60
C LEU A 280 7.18 4.22 26.03
N THR A 281 6.31 5.20 25.77
CA THR A 281 6.52 6.60 26.21
C THR A 281 6.56 6.70 27.73
N SER A 282 5.72 5.94 28.44
CA SER A 282 5.70 5.89 29.90
C SER A 282 6.94 5.20 30.47
N GLN A 283 7.39 4.12 29.83
CA GLN A 283 8.62 3.41 30.19
C GLN A 283 9.86 4.31 30.02
N ASN A 284 9.98 5.05 28.91
CA ASN A 284 11.08 5.99 28.68
C ASN A 284 11.12 7.08 29.77
N LYS A 285 9.98 7.70 30.10
CA LYS A 285 9.88 8.69 31.21
C LYS A 285 10.32 8.13 32.57
N GLN A 286 10.18 6.82 32.80
CA GLN A 286 10.66 6.16 34.02
C GLN A 286 12.17 5.87 33.95
N GLN A 287 12.71 5.56 32.77
CA GLN A 287 14.14 5.42 32.55
C GLN A 287 14.87 6.77 32.73
N ASP A 288 14.33 7.86 32.19
CA ASP A 288 14.88 9.22 32.35
C ASP A 288 15.04 9.60 33.83
N LYS A 289 13.99 9.41 34.64
CA LYS A 289 14.04 9.60 36.10
C LYS A 289 15.06 8.71 36.80
N THR A 290 15.28 7.50 36.28
CA THR A 290 16.29 6.57 36.83
C THR A 290 17.71 7.01 36.47
N ILE A 291 17.90 7.67 35.33
CA ILE A 291 19.18 8.29 34.92
C ILE A 291 19.46 9.50 35.81
N GLU A 292 18.50 10.42 35.98
CA GLU A 292 18.62 11.61 36.85
C GLU A 292 18.99 11.25 38.31
N GLN A 293 18.37 10.18 38.86
CA GLN A 293 18.73 9.65 40.18
C GLN A 293 20.15 9.05 40.26
N LYS A 294 20.67 8.50 39.15
CA LYS A 294 22.05 8.00 39.08
C LYS A 294 23.05 9.12 38.91
N GLU A 295 22.75 10.13 38.12
CA GLU A 295 23.59 11.32 37.92
C GLU A 295 23.79 12.07 39.24
N THR A 296 22.71 12.39 39.96
CA THR A 296 22.78 12.98 41.32
C THR A 296 23.55 12.11 42.32
N THR A 297 23.45 10.78 42.22
CA THR A 297 24.26 9.85 43.04
C THR A 297 25.75 9.93 42.67
N ILE A 298 26.08 10.03 41.38
CA ILE A 298 27.46 10.16 40.88
C ILE A 298 28.07 11.51 41.31
N GLU A 299 27.33 12.61 41.24
CA GLU A 299 27.77 13.92 41.73
C GLU A 299 28.08 13.91 43.23
N HIS A 300 27.20 13.30 44.04
CA HIS A 300 27.41 13.12 45.47
C HIS A 300 28.66 12.27 45.77
N LEU A 301 28.83 11.11 45.13
CA LEU A 301 30.01 10.26 45.29
C LEU A 301 31.31 10.94 44.82
N THR A 302 31.23 11.74 43.74
CA THR A 302 32.36 12.54 43.26
C THR A 302 32.76 13.58 44.30
N SER A 303 31.79 14.26 44.92
CA SER A 303 32.01 15.22 46.00
C SER A 303 32.61 14.59 47.26
N GLN A 304 32.18 13.39 47.62
CA GLN A 304 32.79 12.63 48.72
C GLN A 304 34.25 12.23 48.41
N ASN A 305 34.53 11.81 47.17
CA ASN A 305 35.89 11.44 46.75
C ASN A 305 36.85 12.63 46.73
N THR A 306 36.41 13.83 46.32
CA THR A 306 37.24 15.04 46.39
C THR A 306 37.53 15.44 47.84
N GLU A 307 36.55 15.36 48.74
CA GLU A 307 36.74 15.60 50.18
C GLU A 307 37.74 14.60 50.80
N LEU A 308 37.63 13.31 50.48
CA LEU A 308 38.58 12.28 50.92
C LEU A 308 40.00 12.52 50.37
N THR A 309 40.12 13.00 49.13
CA THR A 309 41.40 13.39 48.53
C THR A 309 42.06 14.53 49.30
N VAL A 310 41.30 15.58 49.66
CA VAL A 310 41.78 16.69 50.50
C VAL A 310 42.24 16.18 51.87
N LYS A 311 41.42 15.35 52.54
CA LYS A 311 41.75 14.75 53.85
C LYS A 311 43.01 13.87 53.81
N ASN A 312 43.28 13.19 52.70
CA ASN A 312 44.53 12.43 52.53
C ASN A 312 45.74 13.36 52.31
N ASN A 313 45.61 14.39 51.48
CA ASN A 313 46.68 15.38 51.27
C ASN A 313 47.06 16.09 52.60
N GLU A 314 46.10 16.41 53.47
CA GLU A 314 46.36 16.94 54.81
C GLU A 314 47.13 15.97 55.71
N LYS A 315 46.80 14.67 55.66
CA LYS A 315 47.50 13.62 56.42
C LYS A 315 48.94 13.46 55.91
N ASP A 316 49.15 13.47 54.60
CA ASP A 316 50.48 13.40 53.99
C ASP A 316 51.34 14.61 54.36
N GLY A 317 50.75 15.81 54.42
CA GLY A 317 51.38 17.00 55.00
C GLY A 317 51.86 16.76 56.44
N LYS A 318 50.95 16.34 57.33
CA LYS A 318 51.28 16.01 58.74
C LYS A 318 52.35 14.92 58.85
N ILE A 319 52.33 13.90 57.99
CA ILE A 319 53.36 12.84 57.94
C ILE A 319 54.72 13.42 57.52
N LYS A 320 54.75 14.34 56.55
CA LYS A 320 55.98 15.03 56.11
C LYS A 320 56.57 15.88 57.24
N ASP A 321 55.72 16.60 57.98
CA ASP A 321 56.14 17.43 59.11
C ASP A 321 56.68 16.58 60.27
N MET A 322 55.98 15.50 60.65
CA MET A 322 56.47 14.53 61.64
C MET A 322 57.80 13.88 61.21
N LYS A 323 57.98 13.55 59.93
CA LYS A 323 59.26 13.05 59.40
C LYS A 323 60.38 14.11 59.52
N CYS A 324 60.08 15.38 59.33
CA CYS A 324 61.02 16.48 59.52
C CYS A 324 61.41 16.62 61.01
N MET A 325 60.42 16.63 61.90
CA MET A 325 60.62 16.72 63.35
C MET A 325 61.45 15.53 63.88
N ASN A 326 61.15 14.30 63.46
CA ASN A 326 61.94 13.12 63.82
C ASN A 326 63.39 13.22 63.34
N LYS A 327 63.64 13.69 62.09
CA LYS A 327 65.02 13.93 61.61
C LYS A 327 65.77 14.92 62.50
N LYS A 328 65.10 16.00 62.93
CA LYS A 328 65.71 16.97 63.86
C LYS A 328 66.02 16.31 65.21
N LEU A 329 65.06 15.60 65.82
CA LEU A 329 65.26 14.89 67.09
C LEU A 329 66.42 13.89 67.03
N TYR A 330 66.58 13.14 65.93
CA TYR A 330 67.74 12.26 65.72
C TYR A 330 69.07 13.02 65.63
N SER A 331 69.09 14.20 65.02
CA SER A 331 70.28 15.06 64.97
C SER A 331 70.63 15.60 66.36
N ASP A 332 69.64 16.16 67.07
CA ASP A 332 69.79 16.71 68.42
C ASP A 332 70.27 15.62 69.40
N LEU A 333 69.74 14.40 69.31
CA LEU A 333 70.15 13.25 70.13
C LEU A 333 71.59 12.83 69.83
N LYS A 334 72.00 12.80 68.56
CA LYS A 334 73.38 12.50 68.16
C LYS A 334 74.38 13.55 68.67
N GLU A 335 74.00 14.83 68.65
CA GLU A 335 74.82 15.91 69.22
C GLU A 335 74.96 15.76 70.75
N LYS A 336 73.85 15.45 71.44
CA LYS A 336 73.85 15.20 72.90
C LYS A 336 74.70 13.99 73.27
N GLN A 337 74.65 12.91 72.50
CA GLN A 337 75.52 11.75 72.67
C GLN A 337 77.00 12.15 72.56
N GLY A 338 77.39 12.91 71.51
CA GLY A 338 78.77 13.39 71.35
C GLY A 338 79.25 14.29 72.50
N MET A 339 78.36 15.13 73.06
CA MET A 339 78.66 15.91 74.27
C MET A 339 78.87 15.02 75.52
N CYS A 340 78.09 13.95 75.68
CA CYS A 340 78.29 12.98 76.76
C CYS A 340 79.64 12.25 76.62
N GLU A 341 79.97 11.75 75.43
CA GLU A 341 81.25 11.07 75.15
C GLU A 341 82.47 11.98 75.41
N GLU A 342 82.37 13.27 75.08
CA GLU A 342 83.42 14.25 75.40
C GLU A 342 83.48 14.55 76.92
N LYS A 343 82.34 14.61 77.61
CA LYS A 343 82.31 14.76 79.08
C LYS A 343 82.90 13.55 79.80
N GLU A 344 82.65 12.33 79.32
CA GLU A 344 83.30 11.11 79.81
C GLU A 344 84.82 11.14 79.59
N ARG A 345 85.29 11.61 78.42
CA ARG A 345 86.73 11.86 78.20
C ARG A 345 87.32 12.87 79.18
N GLN A 346 86.61 13.97 79.47
CA GLN A 346 87.05 14.98 80.43
C GLN A 346 87.13 14.42 81.85
N LEU A 347 86.11 13.69 82.29
CA LEU A 347 86.11 13.00 83.60
C LEU A 347 87.27 12.00 83.69
N LYS A 348 87.51 11.19 82.65
CA LYS A 348 88.62 10.23 82.65
C LYS A 348 89.99 10.90 82.76
N LYS A 349 90.19 12.06 82.13
CA LYS A 349 91.41 12.89 82.31
C LYS A 349 91.52 13.41 83.75
N GLN A 350 90.42 13.88 84.34
CA GLN A 350 90.40 14.36 85.72
C GLN A 350 90.71 13.25 86.73
N CYS A 351 90.20 12.03 86.52
CA CYS A 351 90.56 10.87 87.34
C CYS A 351 92.07 10.60 87.33
N LEU A 352 92.72 10.59 86.15
CA LEU A 352 94.18 10.40 86.07
C LEU A 352 94.95 11.48 86.83
N VAL A 353 94.54 12.75 86.75
CA VAL A 353 95.15 13.84 87.53
C VAL A 353 94.93 13.67 89.04
N ILE A 354 93.76 13.15 89.46
CA ILE A 354 93.50 12.82 90.87
C ILE A 354 94.41 11.67 91.33
N ASP A 355 94.60 10.64 90.51
CA ASP A 355 95.48 9.51 90.81
C ASP A 355 96.96 9.97 90.93
N GLU A 356 97.43 10.82 90.00
CA GLU A 356 98.75 11.46 90.06
C GLU A 356 98.94 12.28 91.34
N LEU A 357 98.00 13.18 91.65
CA LEU A 357 98.02 13.98 92.88
C LEU A 357 97.96 13.11 94.14
N HIS A 358 97.25 11.98 94.12
CA HIS A 358 97.19 11.06 95.25
C HIS A 358 98.55 10.38 95.51
N VAL A 359 99.30 10.05 94.46
CA VAL A 359 100.68 9.55 94.57
C VAL A 359 101.61 10.63 95.12
N GLU A 360 101.51 11.88 94.64
CA GLU A 360 102.30 13.00 95.17
C GLU A 360 102.00 13.32 96.64
N VAL A 361 100.73 13.33 97.03
CA VAL A 361 100.30 13.51 98.43
C VAL A 361 100.79 12.37 99.31
N SER A 362 100.78 11.12 98.81
CA SER A 362 101.32 9.97 99.55
C SER A 362 102.84 10.09 99.75
N ALA A 363 103.58 10.44 98.69
CA ALA A 363 105.04 10.62 98.77
C ALA A 363 105.45 11.81 99.65
N THR A 364 104.68 12.89 99.67
CA THR A 364 104.92 14.03 100.57
C THR A 364 104.54 13.71 102.01
N SER A 365 103.47 12.95 102.26
CA SER A 365 103.12 12.43 103.58
C SER A 365 104.21 11.49 104.15
N GLU A 366 104.77 10.60 103.34
CA GLU A 366 105.89 9.75 103.75
C GLU A 366 107.15 10.58 104.08
N ARG A 367 107.47 11.59 103.27
CA ARG A 367 108.57 12.54 103.56
C ARG A 367 108.35 13.27 104.89
N LEU A 368 107.13 13.72 105.17
CA LEU A 368 106.78 14.36 106.45
C LEU A 368 106.98 13.40 107.63
N SER A 369 106.45 12.18 107.56
CA SER A 369 106.65 11.12 108.57
C SER A 369 108.13 10.82 108.84
N ASN A 370 108.96 10.80 107.79
CA ASN A 370 110.40 10.60 107.94
C ASN A 370 111.12 11.84 108.55
N LEU A 371 110.68 13.06 108.23
CA LEU A 371 111.16 14.28 108.88
C LEU A 371 110.75 14.35 110.36
N GLU A 372 109.51 13.96 110.70
CA GLU A 372 109.01 13.89 112.09
C GLU A 372 109.83 12.91 112.93
N LYS A 373 110.09 11.69 112.42
CA LYS A 373 111.00 10.72 113.07
C LYS A 373 112.41 11.27 113.24
N GLY A 374 112.93 11.97 112.23
CA GLY A 374 114.24 12.62 112.30
C GLY A 374 114.29 13.74 113.35
N LEU A 375 113.21 14.51 113.47
CA LEU A 375 113.08 15.60 114.44
C LEU A 375 112.98 15.05 115.87
N GLU A 376 112.19 13.99 116.09
CA GLU A 376 112.10 13.33 117.40
C GLU A 376 113.46 12.72 117.81
N SER A 377 114.15 12.03 116.89
CA SER A 377 115.52 11.53 117.14
C SER A 377 116.52 12.66 117.48
N LYS A 378 116.39 13.84 116.85
CA LYS A 378 117.20 15.02 117.22
C LYS A 378 116.82 15.63 118.56
N LYS A 379 115.55 15.56 118.95
CA LYS A 379 115.04 16.00 120.25
C LYS A 379 115.52 15.07 121.38
N ASP A 380 115.53 13.75 121.15
CA ASP A 380 116.14 12.78 122.07
C ASP A 380 117.64 13.04 122.25
N GLU A 381 118.37 13.29 121.17
CA GLU A 381 119.80 13.63 121.23
C GLU A 381 120.06 14.95 121.98
N ILE A 382 119.18 15.94 121.83
CA ILE A 382 119.26 17.19 122.62
C ILE A 382 119.03 16.92 124.11
N GLU A 383 118.04 16.11 124.50
CA GLU A 383 117.84 15.77 125.92
C GLU A 383 118.96 14.88 126.48
N ARG A 384 119.57 14.02 125.66
CA ARG A 384 120.79 13.26 126.01
C ARG A 384 121.95 14.21 126.29
N LEU A 385 122.26 15.13 125.36
CA LEU A 385 123.32 16.13 125.50
C LEU A 385 123.06 17.09 126.68
N LYS A 386 121.81 17.45 126.94
CA LYS A 386 121.39 18.27 128.08
C LYS A 386 121.59 17.55 129.41
N SER A 387 121.28 16.25 129.47
CA SER A 387 121.55 15.39 130.64
C SER A 387 123.05 15.20 130.86
N GLU A 388 123.84 15.04 129.79
CA GLU A 388 125.29 14.94 129.81
C GLU A 388 125.94 16.24 130.31
N ASN A 389 125.53 17.40 129.79
CA ASN A 389 125.94 18.72 130.30
C ASN A 389 125.56 18.92 131.77
N LEU A 390 124.38 18.44 132.21
CA LEU A 390 123.97 18.52 133.61
C LEU A 390 124.87 17.66 134.53
N SER A 391 125.30 16.50 134.05
CA SER A 391 126.29 15.64 134.73
C SER A 391 127.68 16.28 134.78
N GLN A 392 128.13 16.87 133.67
CA GLN A 392 129.39 17.61 133.59
C GLN A 392 129.37 18.83 134.54
N ASN A 393 128.28 19.59 134.59
CA ASN A 393 128.12 20.71 135.54
C ASN A 393 128.13 20.25 137.01
N LYS A 394 127.58 19.08 137.33
CA LYS A 394 127.73 18.49 138.68
C LYS A 394 129.19 18.16 138.97
N HIS A 395 129.89 17.54 138.02
CA HIS A 395 131.31 17.20 138.20
C HIS A 395 132.19 18.44 138.32
N ILE A 396 131.93 19.50 137.55
CA ILE A 396 132.57 20.82 137.70
C ILE A 396 132.27 21.39 139.09
N SER A 397 131.01 21.33 139.55
CA SER A 397 130.64 21.80 140.90
C SER A 397 131.33 21.02 142.04
N GLU A 398 131.60 19.73 141.83
CA GLU A 398 132.39 18.89 142.73
C GLU A 398 133.88 19.24 142.68
N GLN A 399 134.43 19.50 141.48
CA GLN A 399 135.79 20.01 141.32
C GLN A 399 135.96 21.39 141.97
N ASP A 400 135.02 22.32 141.80
CA ASP A 400 134.98 23.62 142.47
C ASP A 400 134.86 23.51 144.00
N ARG A 401 134.21 22.44 144.49
CA ARG A 401 134.18 22.12 145.92
C ARG A 401 135.54 21.58 146.39
N MET A 402 136.15 20.68 145.62
CA MET A 402 137.47 20.12 145.93
C MET A 402 138.58 21.18 145.88
N ILE A 403 138.50 22.12 144.93
CA ILE A 403 139.38 23.29 144.84
C ILE A 403 139.19 24.19 146.06
N ARG A 404 137.94 24.42 146.52
CA ARG A 404 137.69 25.15 147.77
C ARG A 404 138.25 24.44 148.99
N ASP A 405 137.98 23.16 149.19
CA ASP A 405 138.55 22.36 150.29
C ASP A 405 140.09 22.34 150.27
N LEU A 406 140.71 22.32 149.09
CA LEU A 406 142.16 22.44 148.93
C LEU A 406 142.66 23.85 149.25
N ASN A 407 141.94 24.89 148.84
CA ASN A 407 142.28 26.29 149.12
C ASN A 407 142.15 26.60 150.63
N ASP A 408 141.12 26.08 151.29
CA ASP A 408 140.95 26.17 152.75
C ASP A 408 142.07 25.42 153.50
N LYS A 409 142.49 24.25 152.99
CA LYS A 409 143.67 23.54 153.50
C LYS A 409 144.94 24.36 153.31
N VAL A 410 145.17 24.95 152.13
CA VAL A 410 146.31 25.84 151.87
C VAL A 410 146.28 27.03 152.83
N GLN A 411 145.15 27.71 153.02
CA GLN A 411 145.03 28.80 154.00
C GLN A 411 145.29 28.33 155.44
N SER A 412 144.82 27.15 155.83
CA SER A 412 145.11 26.57 157.15
C SER A 412 146.60 26.25 157.31
N GLN A 413 147.26 25.84 156.24
CA GLN A 413 148.67 25.49 156.22
C GLN A 413 149.56 26.74 156.14
N ASP A 414 149.13 27.80 155.46
CA ASP A 414 149.73 29.14 155.51
C ASP A 414 149.61 29.74 156.91
N LYS A 415 148.49 29.49 157.61
CA LYS A 415 148.33 29.89 159.01
C LYS A 415 149.28 29.11 159.93
N VAL A 416 149.40 27.79 159.77
CA VAL A 416 150.40 26.97 160.49
C VAL A 416 151.83 27.41 160.17
N ASN A 417 152.14 27.71 158.91
CA ASN A 417 153.44 28.25 158.49
C ASN A 417 153.70 29.62 159.13
N THR A 418 152.69 30.47 159.22
CA THR A 418 152.77 31.79 159.88
C THR A 418 153.02 31.62 161.38
N ASP A 419 152.28 30.75 162.06
CA ASP A 419 152.46 30.43 163.48
C ASP A 419 153.85 29.82 163.75
N LEU A 420 154.35 28.95 162.87
CA LEU A 420 155.72 28.40 162.92
C LEU A 420 156.78 29.48 162.68
N PHE A 421 156.56 30.40 161.74
CA PHE A 421 157.44 31.56 161.53
C PHE A 421 157.45 32.47 162.76
N GLN A 422 156.30 32.67 163.41
CA GLN A 422 156.16 33.42 164.66
C GLN A 422 156.95 32.76 165.79
N GLN A 423 156.79 31.45 165.98
CA GLN A 423 157.53 30.65 166.97
C GLN A 423 159.03 30.63 166.70
N LEU A 424 159.46 30.55 165.44
CA LEU A 424 160.87 30.67 165.05
C LEU A 424 161.43 32.08 165.32
N LEU A 425 160.61 33.12 165.18
CA LEU A 425 160.99 34.49 165.51
C LEU A 425 161.13 34.67 167.04
N GLU A 426 160.23 34.10 167.83
CA GLU A 426 160.31 34.06 169.29
C GLU A 426 161.53 33.25 169.77
N LEU A 427 161.78 32.07 169.20
CA LEU A 427 162.99 31.28 169.45
C LEU A 427 164.25 32.06 169.10
N LYS A 428 164.29 32.74 167.95
CA LYS A 428 165.42 33.59 167.54
C LYS A 428 165.66 34.73 168.53
N ASN A 429 164.60 35.36 169.03
CA ASN A 429 164.69 36.43 170.03
C ASN A 429 165.13 35.90 171.41
N MET A 430 164.66 34.72 171.83
CA MET A 430 165.17 34.04 173.03
C MET A 430 166.65 33.68 172.87
N LEU A 431 167.08 33.19 171.71
CA LEU A 431 168.46 32.79 171.45
C LEU A 431 169.41 34.00 171.42
N LEU A 432 168.99 35.13 170.86
CA LEU A 432 169.68 36.42 171.01
C LEU A 432 169.80 36.85 172.48
N THR A 433 168.74 36.66 173.28
CA THR A 433 168.74 36.98 174.72
C THR A 433 169.68 36.06 175.52
N VAL A 434 169.82 34.79 175.13
CA VAL A 434 170.76 33.84 175.74
C VAL A 434 172.20 34.19 175.33
N ASN A 435 172.45 34.50 174.06
CA ASN A 435 173.80 34.85 173.58
C ASN A 435 174.33 36.13 174.26
N GLN A 436 173.48 37.14 174.42
CA GLN A 436 173.82 38.37 175.17
C GLN A 436 174.06 38.13 176.68
N ARG A 437 173.46 37.09 177.27
CA ARG A 437 173.79 36.65 178.65
C ARG A 437 175.10 35.88 178.73
N GLN A 438 175.54 35.25 177.63
CA GLN A 438 176.77 34.47 177.58
C GLN A 438 178.01 35.37 177.37
N GLU A 439 177.89 36.41 176.52
CA GLU A 439 178.89 37.48 176.39
C GLU A 439 179.10 38.27 177.71
N ALA A 440 178.04 38.39 178.53
CA ALA A 440 178.10 38.96 179.88
C ALA A 440 178.75 38.04 180.93
N ALA A 441 178.87 36.73 180.66
CA ALA A 441 179.48 35.77 181.59
C ALA A 441 181.00 35.60 181.34
N GLU A 442 181.44 35.63 180.08
CA GLU A 442 182.85 35.43 179.73
C GLU A 442 183.71 36.67 180.03
N SER A 443 183.11 37.86 180.06
CA SER A 443 183.74 39.08 180.55
C SER A 443 184.05 39.06 182.06
N SER A 444 183.50 38.10 182.82
CA SER A 444 183.76 37.91 184.27
C SER A 444 184.90 36.92 184.60
N LYS A 445 185.59 36.34 183.61
CA LYS A 445 186.72 35.40 183.83
C LYS A 445 188.12 35.99 183.55
N LYS A 446 188.26 37.30 183.77
CA LYS A 446 189.51 37.86 184.31
C LYS A 446 189.50 37.69 185.84
N ASN A 447 190.66 37.44 186.45
CA ASN A 447 190.95 37.51 187.90
C ASN A 447 190.83 36.22 188.76
N SER A 448 191.41 35.09 188.33
CA SER A 448 191.91 34.07 189.28
C SER A 448 192.95 33.15 188.65
N SER A 449 194.00 32.80 189.41
CA SER A 449 195.22 32.04 189.05
C SER A 449 196.20 32.71 188.07
N SER A 450 197.52 32.84 188.34
CA SER A 450 198.36 32.43 189.50
C SER A 450 198.35 30.96 189.90
#